data_AF-A0ABD7F136-F1
#
_entry.id   AF-A0ABD7F136-F1
#
_cell.length_a   1.000
_cell.length_b   1.000
_cell.length_c   1.000
_cell.angle_alpha   90.00
_cell.angle_beta   90.00
_cell.angle_gamma   90.00
#
_symmetry.space_group_name_H-M   'P 1'
#
loop_
_entity.id
_entity.type
_entity.pdbx_description
1 polymer ?
#
loop_
_entity_poly.entity_id
_entity_poly.type
_entity_poly.pdbx_seq_one_letter_code
_entity_poly.pdbx_strand_id
1 'polypeptide(L)'
;MDVDAIFKALANPTRRQILQWLKQPAHYLSVEECGNFERGVCAGHIERLGNVSQSTMSNHLSVLQQAGLIKVEKYGQWSYFSRNEALIQQYLDHLKQAL
;
A
#
# COMPACT_ATOMS: atom_id res chain seq x y z
N MET A 1 -9.92 13.75 2.89
CA MET A 1 -8.66 13.46 2.16
C MET A 1 -7.65 14.50 2.57
N ASP A 2 -6.54 14.10 3.18
CA ASP A 2 -5.46 15.01 3.57
C ASP A 2 -4.41 15.05 2.45
N VAL A 3 -4.38 16.15 1.71
CA VAL A 3 -3.53 16.31 0.52
C VAL A 3 -2.05 16.37 0.88
N ASP A 4 -1.69 17.06 1.97
CA ASP A 4 -0.30 17.17 2.43
C ASP A 4 0.24 15.83 2.92
N ALA A 5 -0.58 15.06 3.64
CA ALA A 5 -0.21 13.70 4.05
C ALA A 5 0.01 12.79 2.83
N ILE A 6 -0.83 12.89 1.81
CA ILE A 6 -0.67 12.15 0.55
C ILE A 6 0.62 12.55 -0.17
N PHE A 7 0.90 13.85 -0.33
CA PHE A 7 2.13 14.31 -0.96
C PHE A 7 3.37 13.85 -0.20
N LYS A 8 3.40 14.02 1.13
CA LYS A 8 4.49 13.53 1.98
C LYS A 8 4.67 12.03 1.83
N ALA A 9 3.58 11.25 1.83
CA ALA A 9 3.63 9.81 1.63
C ALA A 9 4.22 9.46 0.24
N LEU A 10 3.70 10.06 -0.83
CA LEU A 10 4.14 9.79 -2.20
C LEU A 10 5.55 10.30 -2.51
N ALA A 11 6.10 11.25 -1.75
CA ALA A 11 7.47 11.76 -1.97
C ALA A 11 8.56 10.70 -1.76
N ASN A 12 8.29 9.61 -1.04
CA ASN A 12 9.25 8.54 -0.80
C ASN A 12 9.16 7.41 -1.86
N PRO A 13 10.29 7.00 -2.49
CA PRO A 13 10.29 5.98 -3.55
C PRO A 13 9.82 4.60 -3.07
N THR A 14 10.24 4.14 -1.89
CA THR A 14 9.82 2.86 -1.33
C THR A 14 8.31 2.80 -1.14
N ARG A 15 7.70 3.89 -0.65
CA ARG A 15 6.23 3.98 -0.51
C ARG A 15 5.51 3.91 -1.86
N ARG A 16 6.05 4.55 -2.90
CA ARG A 16 5.51 4.41 -4.26
C ARG A 16 5.66 2.97 -4.78
N GLN A 17 6.76 2.30 -4.46
CA GLN A 17 6.99 0.92 -4.87
C GLN A 17 6.02 -0.05 -4.19
N ILE A 18 5.72 0.14 -2.90
CA ILE A 18 4.68 -0.61 -2.18
C ILE A 18 3.31 -0.45 -2.89
N LEU A 19 2.94 0.78 -3.27
CA LEU A 19 1.70 1.02 -4.03
C LEU A 19 1.70 0.37 -5.42
N GLN A 20 2.85 0.09 -6.02
CA GLN A 20 2.94 -0.66 -7.27
C GLN A 20 2.74 -2.16 -7.03
N TRP A 21 3.42 -2.71 -6.01
CA TRP A 21 3.24 -4.12 -5.62
C TRP A 21 1.78 -4.42 -5.28
N LEU A 22 1.13 -3.55 -4.51
CA LEU A 22 -0.28 -3.72 -4.13
C LEU A 22 -1.26 -3.50 -5.29
N LYS A 23 -0.83 -2.88 -6.41
CA LYS A 23 -1.67 -2.71 -7.61
C LYS A 23 -1.76 -4.00 -8.41
N GLN A 24 -0.65 -4.73 -8.50
CA GLN A 24 -0.51 -5.94 -9.30
C GLN A 24 0.25 -7.01 -8.51
N PRO A 25 -0.29 -7.49 -7.38
CA PRO A 25 0.45 -8.38 -6.48
C PRO A 25 0.86 -9.69 -7.14
N ALA A 26 0.04 -10.22 -8.06
CA ALA A 26 0.33 -11.42 -8.84
C ALA A 26 1.56 -11.30 -9.76
N HIS A 27 2.05 -10.08 -10.04
CA HIS A 27 3.28 -9.89 -10.80
C HIS A 27 4.54 -10.05 -9.93
N TYR A 28 4.41 -9.91 -8.61
CA TYR A 28 5.54 -9.89 -7.68
C TYR A 28 5.53 -11.07 -6.70
N LEU A 29 4.37 -11.68 -6.48
CA LEU A 29 4.16 -12.74 -5.50
C LEU A 29 3.47 -13.94 -6.16
N SER A 30 3.89 -15.14 -5.77
CA SER A 30 3.24 -16.37 -6.21
C SER A 30 1.85 -16.50 -5.58
N VAL A 31 0.85 -16.75 -6.43
CA VAL A 31 -0.52 -17.06 -5.97
C VAL A 31 -0.54 -18.34 -5.14
N GLU A 32 0.33 -19.31 -5.44
CA GLU A 32 0.44 -20.56 -4.68
C GLU A 32 0.90 -20.32 -3.23
N GLU A 33 1.83 -19.37 -3.03
CA GLU A 33 2.31 -19.00 -1.70
C GLU A 33 1.28 -18.15 -0.93
N CYS A 34 0.51 -17.31 -1.63
CA CYS A 34 -0.39 -16.33 -1.02
C CYS A 34 -1.87 -16.80 -0.95
N GLY A 35 -2.23 -17.87 -1.66
CA GLY A 35 -3.59 -18.36 -1.83
C GLY A 35 -4.40 -17.50 -2.82
N ASN A 36 -4.72 -16.26 -2.45
CA ASN A 36 -5.34 -15.27 -3.33
C ASN A 36 -5.00 -13.84 -2.88
N PHE A 37 -5.37 -12.85 -3.69
CA PHE A 37 -5.15 -11.43 -3.41
C PHE A 37 -6.44 -10.64 -3.19
N GLU A 38 -7.59 -11.31 -3.02
CA GLU A 38 -8.89 -10.63 -2.87
C GLU A 38 -8.92 -9.71 -1.64
N ARG A 39 -8.23 -10.12 -0.56
CA ARG A 39 -8.09 -9.34 0.68
C ARG A 39 -6.87 -8.42 0.68
N GLY A 40 -6.10 -8.42 -0.40
CA GLY A 40 -4.79 -7.79 -0.48
C GLY A 40 -3.64 -8.72 -0.09
N VAL A 41 -2.55 -8.13 0.36
CA VAL A 41 -1.26 -8.82 0.58
C VAL A 41 -0.90 -8.77 2.07
N CYS A 42 -0.52 -9.91 2.65
CA CYS A 42 -0.08 -9.97 4.05
C CYS A 42 1.22 -9.16 4.26
N ALA A 43 1.37 -8.53 5.43
CA ALA A 43 2.57 -7.78 5.84
C ALA A 43 3.88 -8.52 5.51
N GLY A 44 3.96 -9.81 5.87
CA GLY A 44 5.17 -10.62 5.68
C GLY A 44 5.55 -10.83 4.22
N HIS A 45 4.58 -10.89 3.30
CA HIS A 45 4.87 -10.98 1.87
C HIS A 45 5.39 -9.64 1.32
N ILE A 46 4.84 -8.51 1.78
CA ILE A 46 5.33 -7.18 1.39
C ILE A 46 6.76 -6.96 1.91
N GLU A 47 7.02 -7.38 3.14
CA GLU A 47 8.36 -7.33 3.74
C GLU A 47 9.39 -8.12 2.93
N ARG A 48 9.02 -9.29 2.38
CA ARG A 48 9.88 -10.09 1.50
C ARG A 48 10.21 -9.41 0.16
N LEU A 49 9.34 -8.51 -0.33
CA LEU A 49 9.58 -7.77 -1.58
C LEU A 49 10.55 -6.60 -1.41
N GLY A 50 10.65 -6.06 -0.20
CA GLY A 50 11.47 -4.89 0.10
C GLY A 50 12.89 -5.27 0.50
N ASN A 51 13.85 -4.42 0.13
CA ASN A 51 15.23 -4.50 0.61
C ASN A 51 15.46 -3.61 1.85
N VAL A 52 14.51 -3.62 2.79
CA VAL A 52 14.53 -2.79 4.01
C VAL A 52 14.21 -3.65 5.23
N SER A 53 14.56 -3.17 6.43
CA SER A 53 14.20 -3.88 7.65
C SER A 53 12.68 -3.97 7.86
N GLN A 54 12.26 -4.95 8.64
CA GLN A 54 10.86 -5.18 9.01
C GLN A 54 10.21 -3.96 9.69
N SER A 55 10.96 -3.30 10.60
CA SER A 55 10.53 -2.05 11.24
C SER A 55 10.38 -0.89 10.25
N THR A 56 11.30 -0.78 9.29
CA THR A 56 11.24 0.24 8.23
C THR A 56 10.03 0.02 7.32
N MET A 57 9.77 -1.23 6.92
CA MET A 57 8.60 -1.59 6.13
C MET A 57 7.29 -1.28 6.87
N SER A 58 7.21 -1.65 8.16
CA SER A 58 6.06 -1.36 9.01
C SER A 58 5.79 0.15 9.13
N ASN A 59 6.84 0.96 9.22
CA ASN A 59 6.71 2.41 9.21
C ASN A 59 6.18 2.93 7.86
N HIS A 60 6.68 2.41 6.74
CA HIS A 60 6.17 2.78 5.42
C HIS A 60 4.68 2.45 5.26
N LEU A 61 4.25 1.26 5.67
CA LEU A 61 2.85 0.84 5.65
C LEU A 61 1.99 1.74 6.55
N SER A 62 2.48 2.07 7.76
CA SER A 62 1.79 2.98 8.69
C SER A 62 1.57 4.37 8.06
N VAL A 63 2.60 4.95 7.43
CA VAL A 63 2.47 6.27 6.79
C VAL A 63 1.51 6.23 5.59
N LEU A 64 1.57 5.18 4.76
CA LEU A 64 0.64 5.00 3.64
C LEU A 64 -0.81 4.84 4.12
N GLN A 65 -1.00 4.12 5.23
CA GLN A 65 -2.31 3.91 5.85
C GLN A 65 -2.84 5.23 6.44
N GLN A 66 -2.01 5.98 7.16
CA GLN A 66 -2.38 7.30 7.71
C GLN A 66 -2.74 8.30 6.61
N ALA A 67 -2.04 8.28 5.47
CA ALA A 67 -2.39 9.06 4.29
C ALA A 67 -3.65 8.54 3.56
N GLY A 68 -4.20 7.40 3.97
CA GLY A 68 -5.38 6.78 3.40
C GLY A 68 -5.17 6.09 2.06
N LEU A 69 -3.93 6.00 1.56
CA LEU A 69 -3.57 5.42 0.25
C LEU A 69 -3.69 3.90 0.22
N ILE A 70 -3.61 3.25 1.38
CA ILE A 70 -3.84 1.82 1.55
C ILE A 70 -4.87 1.55 2.64
N LYS A 71 -5.54 0.41 2.55
CA LYS A 71 -6.42 -0.14 3.58
C LYS A 71 -5.70 -1.30 4.26
N VAL A 72 -6.07 -1.57 5.51
CA VAL A 72 -5.65 -2.75 6.26
C VAL A 72 -6.87 -3.53 6.71
N GLU A 73 -6.83 -4.84 6.52
CA GLU A 73 -7.83 -5.77 7.04
C GLU A 73 -7.14 -6.81 7.93
N LYS A 74 -7.67 -7.03 9.14
CA LYS A 74 -7.14 -8.04 10.05
C LYS A 74 -7.92 -9.33 9.89
N TYR A 75 -7.19 -10.43 9.71
CA TYR A 75 -7.75 -11.78 9.66
C TYR A 75 -6.94 -12.70 10.56
N GLY A 76 -7.53 -13.03 11.72
CA GLY A 76 -6.81 -13.69 12.80
C GLY A 76 -5.65 -12.82 13.29
N GLN A 77 -4.44 -13.39 13.29
CA GLN A 77 -3.22 -12.69 13.69
C GLN A 77 -2.55 -11.88 12.56
N TRP A 78 -3.05 -12.00 11.32
CA TRP A 78 -2.41 -11.44 10.14
C TRP A 78 -3.10 -10.15 9.68
N SER A 79 -2.30 -9.19 9.22
CA SER A 79 -2.78 -7.94 8.61
C SER A 79 -2.53 -7.98 7.10
N TYR A 80 -3.58 -7.76 6.33
CA TYR A 80 -3.56 -7.70 4.88
C TYR A 80 -3.72 -6.26 4.42
N PHE A 81 -2.91 -5.86 3.45
CA PHE A 81 -2.89 -4.51 2.90
C PHE A 81 -3.33 -4.50 1.45
N SER A 82 -4.16 -3.53 1.10
CA SER A 82 -4.63 -3.31 -0.27
C SER A 82 -4.67 -1.82 -0.59
N ARG A 83 -4.66 -1.46 -1.87
CA ARG A 83 -4.78 -0.05 -2.28
C ARG A 83 -6.19 0.47 -2.00
N ASN A 84 -6.27 1.71 -1.53
CA ASN A 84 -7.52 2.42 -1.44
C ASN A 84 -7.83 3.11 -2.77
N GLU A 85 -8.28 2.34 -3.77
CA GLU A 85 -8.53 2.90 -5.12
C GLU A 85 -9.52 4.06 -5.12
N ALA A 86 -10.52 4.05 -4.23
CA ALA A 86 -11.47 5.14 -4.11
C ALA A 86 -10.80 6.47 -3.70
N LEU A 87 -9.91 6.44 -2.69
CA LEU A 87 -9.17 7.63 -2.26
C LEU A 87 -8.11 8.04 -3.29
N ILE A 88 -7.45 7.08 -3.93
CA ILE A 88 -6.48 7.36 -5.01
C ILE A 88 -7.19 8.06 -6.17
N GLN A 89 -8.36 7.57 -6.58
CA GLN A 89 -9.16 8.19 -7.64
C GLN A 89 -9.63 9.60 -7.23
N GLN A 90 -10.15 9.76 -6.01
CA GLN A 90 -10.52 11.07 -5.47
C GLN A 90 -9.35 12.06 -5.50
N TYR A 91 -8.14 11.61 -5.15
CA TYR A 91 -6.94 12.44 -5.18
C TYR A 91 -6.54 12.83 -6.62
N LEU A 92 -6.59 11.89 -7.56
CA LEU A 92 -6.31 12.17 -8.97
C LEU A 92 -7.30 13.19 -9.56
N ASP A 93 -8.58 13.08 -9.21
CA ASP A 93 -9.60 14.02 -9.69
C ASP A 93 -9.44 15.40 -9.06
N HIS A 94 -9.06 15.47 -7.78
CA HIS A 94 -8.68 16.73 -7.16
C HIS A 94 -7.48 17.40 -7.85
N LEU A 95 -6.43 16.63 -8.18
CA LEU A 95 -5.27 17.17 -8.89
C LEU A 95 -5.65 17.73 -10.27
N LYS A 96 -6.49 17.04 -11.03
CA LYS A 96 -6.97 17.51 -12.35
C LYS A 96 -7.80 18.79 -12.29
N GLN A 97 -8.42 19.07 -11.16
CA GLN A 97 -9.24 20.27 -10.96
C GLN A 97 -8.42 21.45 -10.44
N ALA A 98 -7.40 21.17 -9.63
CA ALA A 98 -6.60 22.19 -8.96
C ALA A 98 -5.36 22.65 -9.74
N LEU A 99 -4.90 21.85 -10.72
CA LEU A 99 -3.74 22.10 -11.57
C LEU A 99 -4.13 22.06 -13.05
#